data_AF-A0A3C0BPI3-F1
#
_entry.id   AF-A0A3C0BPI3-F1
#
_cell.length_a   1.000
_cell.length_b   1.000
_cell.length_c   1.000
_cell.angle_alpha   90.00
_cell.angle_beta   90.00
_cell.angle_gamma   90.00
#
_symmetry.space_group_name_H-M   'P 1'
#
loop_
_entity.id
_entity.type
_entity.pdbx_description
1 polymer ?
#
loop_
_entity_poly.entity_id
_entity_poly.type
_entity_poly.pdbx_seq_one_letter_code
_entity_poly.pdbx_strand_id
1 'polypeptide(L)'
;MGNIYSIANNKMTLQLTPYGASMQHLKLCDGSEPLLSLASENDYIRDSSYAGTVIAPAGGRIKNGEITIIDKTFSLTKNEGKNMLHSGRCSSARRIWEVGSVRKESVSFICRLEDGA
;
A
#
# COMPACT_ATOMS: atom_id res chain seq x y z
N MET A 1 1.40 13.75 4.19
CA MET A 1 1.81 13.63 5.60
C MET A 1 0.95 12.61 6.31
N GLY A 2 1.55 11.54 6.80
CA GLY A 2 0.93 10.63 7.75
C GLY A 2 1.85 10.44 8.94
N ASN A 3 1.30 10.35 10.15
CA ASN A 3 2.08 9.98 11.34
C ASN A 3 2.79 8.64 11.12
N ILE A 4 4.01 8.50 11.64
CA ILE A 4 4.67 7.19 11.74
C ILE A 4 4.21 6.51 13.03
N TYR A 5 3.78 5.25 12.91
CA TYR A 5 3.39 4.40 14.02
C TYR A 5 4.44 3.32 14.22
N SER A 6 4.96 3.18 15.43
CA SER A 6 5.94 2.16 15.78
C SER A 6 5.31 1.11 16.68
N ILE A 7 5.41 -0.16 16.29
CA ILE A 7 5.08 -1.32 17.13
C ILE A 7 6.32 -2.16 17.33
N ALA A 8 6.48 -2.76 18.51
CA ALA A 8 7.69 -3.49 18.85
C ALA A 8 7.42 -4.65 19.80
N ASN A 9 8.30 -5.65 19.72
CA ASN A 9 8.47 -6.68 20.72
C ASN A 9 9.97 -6.90 20.99
N ASN A 10 10.33 -7.95 21.72
CA ASN A 10 11.72 -8.26 22.05
C ASN A 10 12.59 -8.69 20.85
N LYS A 11 11.99 -8.97 19.69
CA LYS A 11 12.69 -9.46 18.49
C LYS A 11 12.74 -8.44 17.37
N MET A 12 11.80 -7.49 17.32
CA MET A 12 11.70 -6.57 16.20
C MET A 12 10.97 -5.27 16.56
N THR A 13 11.24 -4.23 15.78
CA THR A 13 10.49 -2.97 15.73
C THR A 13 10.04 -2.74 14.29
N LEU A 14 8.75 -2.45 14.10
CA LEU A 14 8.16 -2.14 12.80
C LEU A 14 7.62 -0.71 12.81
N GLN A 15 7.99 0.07 11.80
CA GLN A 15 7.45 1.40 11.55
C GLN A 15 6.49 1.38 10.37
N LEU A 16 5.32 1.96 10.59
CA LEU A 16 4.16 1.93 9.70
C LEU A 16 3.68 3.35 9.43
N THR A 17 3.14 3.61 8.24
CA THR A 17 2.49 4.89 7.91
C THR A 17 1.08 4.65 7.36
N PRO A 18 0.12 5.55 7.61
CA PRO A 18 -1.19 5.49 6.95
C PRO A 18 -1.11 5.76 5.44
N TYR A 19 -0.06 6.41 4.95
CA TYR A 19 0.11 6.58 3.51
C TYR A 19 0.33 5.20 2.87
N GLY A 20 -0.62 4.75 2.05
CA GLY A 20 -0.58 3.43 1.43
C GLY A 20 -0.68 2.25 2.42
N ALA A 21 -1.00 2.53 3.70
CA ALA A 21 -0.87 1.57 4.80
C ALA A 21 0.51 0.87 4.83
N SER A 22 1.58 1.63 4.55
CA SER A 22 2.88 1.06 4.20
C SER A 22 3.75 0.72 5.42
N MET A 23 4.50 -0.38 5.29
CA MET A 23 5.66 -0.67 6.12
C MET A 23 6.85 0.14 5.61
N GLN A 24 7.51 0.89 6.48
CA GLN A 24 8.67 1.70 6.09
C GLN A 24 9.99 1.20 6.66
N HIS A 25 10.00 0.68 7.89
CA HIS A 25 11.23 0.14 8.51
C HIS A 25 10.89 -1.11 9.32
N LEU A 26 11.68 -2.16 9.16
CA LEU A 26 11.62 -3.36 10.00
C LEU A 26 13.01 -3.60 10.57
N LYS A 27 13.22 -3.27 11.84
CA LYS A 27 14.50 -3.52 12.53
C LYS A 27 14.39 -4.79 13.36
N LEU A 28 15.29 -5.74 13.13
CA LEU A 28 15.39 -6.97 13.91
C LEU A 28 16.36 -6.82 15.09
N CYS A 29 16.27 -7.69 16.09
CA CYS A 29 17.08 -7.64 17.31
C CYS A 29 18.58 -7.88 17.07
N ASP A 30 18.93 -8.53 15.96
CA ASP A 30 20.32 -8.71 15.50
C ASP A 30 20.89 -7.46 14.79
N GLY A 31 20.08 -6.40 14.69
CA GLY A 31 20.45 -5.14 14.04
C GLY A 31 20.17 -5.08 12.55
N SER A 32 19.71 -6.18 11.93
CA SER A 32 19.40 -6.20 10.50
C SER A 32 18.11 -5.45 10.16
N GLU A 33 18.04 -4.95 8.92
CA GLU A 33 16.88 -4.26 8.36
C GLU A 33 16.57 -4.83 6.96
N PRO A 34 15.73 -5.87 6.85
CA PRO A 34 15.51 -6.60 5.60
C PRO A 34 14.50 -5.93 4.66
N LEU A 35 13.86 -4.84 5.10
CA LEU A 35 12.89 -4.11 4.29
C LEU A 35 13.60 -3.07 3.41
N LEU A 36 13.18 -2.95 2.15
CA LEU A 36 13.60 -1.84 1.30
C LEU A 36 12.88 -0.56 1.75
N SER A 37 13.60 0.28 2.49
CA SER A 37 13.11 1.56 3.01
C SER A 37 13.54 2.70 2.08
N LEU A 38 12.62 3.60 1.74
CA LEU A 38 12.97 4.84 1.02
C LEU A 38 13.31 5.96 2.00
N ALA A 39 14.19 6.88 1.59
CA ALA A 39 14.80 7.87 2.46
C ALA A 39 13.81 8.94 2.97
N SER A 40 12.76 9.24 2.19
CA SER A 40 11.79 10.27 2.54
C SER A 40 10.37 9.94 2.10
N GLU A 41 9.40 10.63 2.69
CA GLU A 41 7.99 10.57 2.28
C GLU A 41 7.82 10.93 0.78
N ASN A 42 8.56 11.93 0.30
CA ASN A 42 8.51 12.32 -1.10
C ASN A 42 9.00 11.21 -2.03
N ASP A 43 9.92 10.37 -1.57
CA ASP A 43 10.38 9.21 -2.33
C ASP A 43 9.26 8.18 -2.43
N TYR A 44 8.52 7.90 -1.34
CA TYR A 44 7.33 7.01 -1.40
C TYR A 44 6.23 7.56 -2.32
N ILE A 45 6.02 8.88 -2.36
CA ILE A 45 5.03 9.50 -3.27
C ILE A 45 5.45 9.32 -4.74
N ARG A 46 6.75 9.42 -5.02
CA ARG A 46 7.31 9.32 -6.38
C ARG A 46 7.63 7.88 -6.79
N ASP A 47 7.68 6.97 -5.83
CA ASP A 47 8.02 5.58 -6.03
C ASP A 47 7.07 4.92 -7.03
N SER A 48 7.65 4.10 -7.90
CA SER A 48 6.95 3.26 -8.86
C SER A 48 7.07 1.77 -8.53
N SER A 49 7.89 1.41 -7.53
CA SER A 49 8.10 0.02 -7.08
C SER A 49 7.01 -0.48 -6.13
N TYR A 50 6.26 0.44 -5.50
CA TYR A 50 5.28 0.16 -4.44
C TYR A 50 5.90 -0.45 -3.18
N ALA A 51 7.15 -0.08 -2.86
CA ALA A 51 7.89 -0.63 -1.73
C ALA A 51 7.08 -0.50 -0.43
N GLY A 52 6.91 -1.64 0.27
CA GLY A 52 6.23 -1.73 1.57
C GLY A 52 4.74 -1.39 1.58
N THR A 53 4.13 -1.08 0.42
CA THR A 53 2.79 -0.47 0.34
C THR A 53 1.70 -1.51 0.08
N VAL A 54 0.52 -1.33 0.69
CA VAL A 54 -0.63 -2.21 0.45
C VAL A 54 -1.27 -1.89 -0.91
N ILE A 55 -1.35 -2.91 -1.76
CA ILE A 55 -2.06 -2.81 -3.05
C ILE A 55 -3.48 -3.37 -2.93
N ALA A 56 -4.47 -2.50 -3.14
CA ALA A 56 -5.87 -2.87 -3.25
C ALA A 56 -6.58 -1.95 -4.28
N PRO A 57 -7.69 -2.42 -4.89
CA PRO A 57 -8.33 -3.73 -4.71
C PRO A 57 -7.64 -4.89 -5.43
N ALA A 58 -6.94 -4.65 -6.54
CA ALA A 58 -6.28 -5.66 -7.35
C ALA A 58 -4.76 -5.47 -7.36
N GLY A 59 -4.04 -6.43 -6.76
CA GLY A 59 -2.58 -6.58 -6.88
C GLY A 59 -2.19 -7.26 -8.19
N GLY A 60 -1.12 -6.80 -8.83
CA GLY A 60 -0.62 -7.35 -10.10
C GLY A 60 -1.30 -6.75 -11.32
N ARG A 61 -1.42 -7.52 -12.40
CA ARG A 61 -1.91 -7.04 -13.71
C ARG A 61 -3.29 -7.60 -14.03
N ILE A 62 -4.20 -6.74 -14.47
CA ILE A 62 -5.43 -7.12 -15.16
C ILE A 62 -5.23 -6.95 -16.66
N LYS A 63 -5.34 -8.08 -17.37
CA LYS A 63 -5.14 -8.14 -18.82
C LYS A 63 -6.09 -7.19 -19.53
N ASN A 64 -5.57 -6.43 -20.49
CA ASN A 64 -6.33 -5.43 -21.26
C ASN A 64 -7.00 -4.35 -20.42
N GLY A 65 -6.77 -4.29 -19.09
CA GLY A 65 -7.52 -3.43 -18.18
C GLY A 65 -9.02 -3.71 -18.23
N GLU A 66 -9.42 -4.96 -18.37
CA GLU A 66 -10.83 -5.35 -18.51
C GLU A 66 -11.16 -6.44 -17.51
N ILE A 67 -12.31 -6.29 -16.85
CA ILE A 67 -12.92 -7.35 -16.04
C ILE A 67 -14.35 -7.55 -16.51
N THR A 68 -14.79 -8.79 -16.48
CA THR A 68 -16.18 -9.14 -16.72
C THR A 68 -16.74 -9.65 -15.39
N ILE A 69 -17.77 -8.97 -14.89
CA ILE A 69 -18.50 -9.37 -13.70
C ILE A 69 -19.88 -9.79 -14.18
N ILE A 70 -20.20 -11.08 -14.02
CA ILE A 70 -21.38 -11.70 -14.61
C ILE A 70 -21.34 -11.49 -16.14
N ASP A 71 -22.23 -10.67 -16.70
CA ASP A 71 -22.35 -10.45 -18.15
C ASP A 71 -22.00 -9.01 -18.56
N LYS A 72 -21.44 -8.22 -17.63
CA LYS A 72 -21.04 -6.83 -17.91
C LYS A 72 -19.51 -6.71 -17.88
N THR A 73 -18.96 -6.24 -18.99
CA THR A 73 -17.54 -5.91 -19.10
C THR A 73 -17.32 -4.46 -18.67
N PHE A 74 -16.37 -4.27 -17.76
CA PHE A 74 -15.92 -2.97 -17.28
C PHE A 74 -14.51 -2.71 -17.78
N SER A 75 -14.30 -1.54 -18.36
CA SER A 75 -12.98 -1.03 -18.69
C SER A 75 -12.39 -0.30 -17.50
N LEU A 76 -11.17 -0.69 -17.12
CA LEU A 76 -10.40 -0.15 -16.02
C LEU A 76 -9.26 0.73 -16.56
N THR A 77 -8.66 1.51 -15.66
CA THR A 77 -7.56 2.40 -16.03
C THR A 77 -6.33 1.60 -16.44
N LYS A 78 -5.96 1.67 -17.72
CA LYS A 78 -4.71 1.08 -18.22
C LYS A 78 -3.55 2.01 -17.88
N ASN A 79 -2.60 1.54 -17.09
CA ASN A 79 -1.42 2.30 -16.66
C ASN A 79 -0.10 1.57 -16.98
N GLU A 80 -0.17 0.40 -17.61
CA GLU A 80 1.02 -0.31 -18.06
C GLU A 80 0.73 -1.01 -19.41
N GLY A 81 1.06 -0.32 -20.49
CA GLY A 81 0.75 -0.77 -21.84
C GLY A 81 -0.76 -0.98 -22.01
N LYS A 82 -1.15 -2.22 -22.34
CA LYS A 82 -2.57 -2.60 -22.46
C LYS A 82 -3.21 -3.00 -21.14
N ASN A 83 -2.44 -3.21 -20.08
CA ASN A 83 -2.92 -3.77 -18.82
C ASN A 83 -3.18 -2.67 -17.78
N MET A 84 -3.97 -3.03 -16.76
CA MET A 84 -3.98 -2.29 -15.49
C MET A 84 -3.06 -2.99 -14.50
N LEU A 85 -2.04 -2.28 -14.02
CA LEU A 85 -1.12 -2.70 -12.97
C LEU A 85 -1.53 -2.07 -11.63
N HIS A 86 -1.60 -2.88 -10.58
CA HIS A 86 -1.79 -2.47 -9.19
C HIS A 86 -2.96 -1.51 -8.98
N SER A 87 -4.12 -1.82 -9.59
CA SER A 87 -5.35 -1.02 -9.53
C SER A 87 -5.29 0.36 -10.18
N GLY A 88 -4.27 0.61 -11.02
CA GLY A 88 -4.22 1.82 -11.84
C GLY A 88 -4.14 3.11 -11.01
N ARG A 89 -4.78 4.16 -11.51
CA ARG A 89 -4.81 5.48 -10.84
C ARG A 89 -5.59 5.47 -9.53
N CYS A 90 -6.54 4.56 -9.38
CA CYS A 90 -7.47 4.57 -8.24
C CYS A 90 -6.98 3.74 -7.04
N SER A 91 -5.83 3.06 -7.20
CA SER A 91 -5.14 2.26 -6.18
C SER A 91 -5.13 2.89 -4.79
N SER A 92 -5.35 2.05 -3.78
CA SER A 92 -5.23 2.44 -2.37
C SER A 92 -3.79 2.81 -1.97
N ALA A 93 -2.81 2.42 -2.79
CA ALA A 93 -1.37 2.55 -2.51
C ALA A 93 -0.91 4.01 -2.38
N ARG A 94 -1.57 4.95 -3.07
CA ARG A 94 -1.20 6.38 -3.09
C ARG A 94 -2.18 7.27 -2.32
N ARG A 95 -2.82 6.73 -1.28
CA ARG A 95 -3.80 7.43 -0.44
C ARG A 95 -3.33 7.47 1.01
N ILE A 96 -3.72 8.50 1.75
CA ILE A 96 -3.60 8.49 3.21
C ILE A 96 -4.83 7.74 3.74
N TRP A 97 -4.60 6.63 4.44
CA TRP A 97 -5.66 5.82 5.05
C TRP A 97 -6.07 6.42 6.40
N GLU A 98 -7.31 6.18 6.80
CA GLU A 98 -7.79 6.51 8.14
C GLU A 98 -7.08 5.61 9.17
N VAL A 99 -6.72 6.20 10.31
CA VAL A 99 -6.14 5.45 11.42
C VAL A 99 -7.29 4.90 12.25
N GLY A 100 -7.44 3.57 12.29
CA GLY A 100 -8.50 2.91 13.03
C GLY A 100 -8.14 2.76 14.51
N SER A 101 -7.22 1.84 14.83
CA SER A 101 -6.80 1.56 16.20
C SER A 101 -5.29 1.47 16.31
N VAL A 102 -4.77 1.96 17.44
CA VAL A 102 -3.35 1.89 17.78
C VAL A 102 -3.24 1.16 19.11
N ARG A 103 -2.53 0.04 19.10
CA ARG A 103 -2.25 -0.79 20.27
C ARG A 103 -0.74 -1.02 20.35
N LYS A 104 -0.28 -1.55 21.48
CA LYS A 104 1.14 -1.82 21.74
C LYS A 104 1.82 -2.63 20.62
N GLU A 105 1.11 -3.61 20.08
CA GLU A 105 1.67 -4.60 19.14
C GLU A 105 0.92 -4.64 17.79
N SER A 106 0.00 -3.69 17.56
CA SER A 106 -0.78 -3.65 16.32
C SER A 106 -1.29 -2.25 16.00
N VAL A 107 -1.36 -1.92 14.71
CA VAL A 107 -2.01 -0.72 14.20
C VAL A 107 -2.98 -1.16 13.10
N SER A 108 -4.18 -0.57 13.05
CA SER A 108 -5.10 -0.76 11.92
C SER A 108 -5.27 0.53 11.13
N PHE A 109 -5.21 0.40 9.81
CA PHE A 109 -5.54 1.45 8.86
C PHE A 109 -6.76 1.05 8.04
N ILE A 110 -7.60 2.02 7.70
CA ILE A 110 -8.86 1.81 6.99
C ILE A 110 -8.87 2.69 5.73
N CYS A 111 -9.10 2.09 4.58
CA CYS A 111 -9.39 2.81 3.34
C CYS A 111 -10.74 2.34 2.80
N ARG A 112 -11.62 3.29 2.54
CA ARG A 112 -12.89 3.06 1.85
C ARG A 112 -12.71 3.53 0.41
N LEU A 113 -13.00 2.63 -0.52
CA LEU A 113 -13.03 2.94 -1.95
C LEU A 113 -14.48 3.12 -2.35
N GLU A 114 -14.76 4.23 -3.01
CA GLU A 114 -16.07 4.49 -3.63
C GLU A 114 -16.33 3.45 -4.73
N ASP A 115 -17.59 3.26 -5.10
CA ASP A 115 -17.93 2.43 -6.25
C ASP A 115 -17.22 2.94 -7.52
N GLY A 116 -16.62 2.02 -8.26
CA GLY A 116 -15.81 2.31 -9.45
C GLY A 116 -14.41 2.89 -9.19
N ALA A 117 -13.97 3.00 -7.93
CA ALA A 117 -12.60 3.35 -7.56
C ALA A 117 -11.65 2.13 -7.46
#